data_AF-A0AAW0WWC9-F1
#
_entry.id   AF-A0AAW0WWC9-F1
#
_cell.length_a   1.000
_cell.length_b   1.000
_cell.length_c   1.000
_cell.angle_alpha   90.00
_cell.angle_beta   90.00
_cell.angle_gamma   90.00
#
_symmetry.space_group_name_H-M   'P 1'
#
loop_
_entity.id
_entity.type
_entity.pdbx_description
1 polymer ?
#
loop_
_entity_poly.entity_id
_entity_poly.type
_entity_poly.pdbx_seq_one_letter_code
_entity_poly.pdbx_strand_id
1 'polypeptide(L)'
;VFAGRAAHLLHTSFCHKFKENRTVNSLAIMDSIKQMKHSPTPALAFGFSGLIPIAAAPVLMIASGGFDPSIADTQLVYGAVVLSFLGGVRWGFTLPEGSSQPPDWHNLGYSMTPPLIAWLGILAPYSVGVVTVIAGLGFAGYMDLAMWGYPNWFKGLRFCLTLGAVLSLWTCFVCKFVLDEIKEEGEVVKK
;
A
#
# COMPACT_ATOMS: atom_id res chain seq x y z
N VAL A 1 56.12 3.23 -4.74
CA VAL A 1 55.81 3.65 -3.34
C VAL A 1 54.64 4.64 -3.23
N PHE A 2 53.81 4.84 -4.27
CA PHE A 2 52.68 5.80 -4.21
C PHE A 2 51.34 5.25 -4.75
N ALA A 3 51.04 3.97 -4.52
CA ALA A 3 49.76 3.36 -4.94
C ALA A 3 49.05 2.56 -3.83
N GLY A 4 49.43 2.78 -2.56
CA GLY A 4 48.96 1.96 -1.42
C GLY A 4 48.05 2.68 -0.42
N ARG A 5 47.63 3.93 -0.65
CA ARG A 5 46.96 4.75 0.39
C ARG A 5 45.54 5.24 0.06
N ALA A 6 44.98 4.92 -1.11
CA ALA A 6 43.65 5.38 -1.50
C ALA A 6 42.51 4.39 -1.15
N ALA A 7 42.82 3.13 -0.85
CA ALA A 7 41.80 2.08 -0.65
C ALA A 7 41.22 2.01 0.78
N HIS A 8 41.67 2.86 1.71
CA HIS A 8 41.39 2.70 3.14
C HIS A 8 40.37 3.68 3.74
N LEU A 9 39.75 4.56 2.94
CA LEU A 9 38.93 5.68 3.47
C LEU A 9 37.46 5.73 3.02
N LEU A 10 36.94 4.72 2.31
CA LEU A 10 35.51 4.67 1.91
C LEU A 10 34.73 3.50 2.52
N HIS A 11 35.20 2.97 3.65
CA HIS A 11 34.54 1.85 4.35
C HIS A 11 33.97 2.24 5.71
N THR A 12 33.43 3.45 5.84
CA THR A 12 32.49 3.76 6.92
C THR A 12 31.06 3.47 6.45
N SER A 13 30.83 2.21 6.08
CA SER A 13 29.48 1.67 5.95
C SER A 13 28.78 1.83 7.30
N PHE A 14 27.81 2.73 7.33
CA PHE A 14 26.85 2.90 8.40
C PHE A 14 26.02 1.62 8.55
N CYS A 15 26.62 0.57 9.12
CA CYS A 15 25.92 -0.63 9.54
C CYS A 15 25.19 -0.33 10.85
N HIS A 16 24.10 0.44 10.74
CA HIS A 16 23.13 0.54 11.81
C HIS A 16 22.46 -0.84 11.92
N LYS A 17 22.91 -1.64 12.89
CA LYS A 17 22.39 -2.98 13.16
C LYS A 17 20.94 -2.83 13.64
N PHE A 18 19.99 -2.86 12.71
CA PHE A 18 18.56 -2.83 12.98
C PHE A 18 18.20 -4.07 13.80
N LYS A 19 17.87 -3.88 15.07
CA LYS A 19 17.34 -4.93 15.94
C LYS A 19 15.87 -5.15 15.57
N GLU A 20 15.65 -5.96 14.55
CA GLU A 20 14.32 -6.17 13.97
C GLU A 20 13.57 -7.27 14.72
N ASN A 21 12.40 -6.91 15.26
CA ASN A 21 11.52 -7.85 15.96
C ASN A 21 10.73 -8.63 14.90
N ARG A 22 10.91 -9.96 14.84
CA ARG A 22 10.29 -10.81 13.79
C ARG A 22 8.78 -10.97 13.92
N THR A 23 8.18 -10.53 15.04
CA THR A 23 6.76 -10.68 15.32
C THR A 23 5.99 -9.40 14.97
N VAL A 24 5.01 -9.54 14.07
CA VAL A 24 4.03 -8.49 13.75
C VAL A 24 3.03 -8.39 14.89
N ASN A 25 3.42 -7.71 15.97
CA ASN A 25 2.59 -7.45 17.13
C ASN A 25 2.15 -5.98 17.17
N SER A 26 1.02 -5.67 17.81
CA SER A 26 0.46 -4.32 17.89
C SER A 26 1.46 -3.27 18.43
N LEU A 27 2.28 -3.64 19.43
CA LEU A 27 3.31 -2.78 19.99
C LEU A 27 4.42 -2.43 18.97
N ALA A 28 4.82 -3.39 18.12
CA ALA A 28 5.84 -3.18 17.10
C ALA A 28 5.32 -2.27 15.96
N ILE A 29 4.05 -2.40 15.61
CA ILE A 29 3.40 -1.51 14.63
C ILE A 29 3.34 -0.08 15.20
N MET A 30 2.94 0.09 16.45
CA MET A 30 2.87 1.41 17.08
C MET A 30 4.25 2.09 17.19
N ASP A 31 5.29 1.33 17.50
CA ASP A 31 6.67 1.82 17.48
C ASP A 31 7.12 2.23 16.06
N SER A 32 6.78 1.43 15.05
CA SER A 32 7.04 1.74 13.64
C SER A 32 6.32 3.01 13.17
N ILE A 33 5.06 3.20 13.58
CA ILE A 33 4.27 4.41 13.32
C ILE A 33 4.95 5.63 13.96
N LYS A 34 5.41 5.51 15.22
CA LYS A 34 6.13 6.58 15.90
C LYS A 34 7.43 6.94 15.19
N GLN A 35 8.15 5.93 14.68
CA GLN A 35 9.39 6.09 13.94
C GLN A 35 9.19 6.70 12.54
N MET A 36 7.97 6.77 12.01
CA MET A 36 7.69 7.48 10.75
C MET A 36 8.11 8.95 10.80
N LYS A 37 8.11 9.59 11.99
CA LYS A 37 8.55 10.99 12.14
C LYS A 37 10.02 11.19 11.72
N HIS A 38 10.83 10.12 11.72
CA HIS A 38 12.22 10.13 11.28
C HIS A 38 12.40 9.77 9.81
N SER A 39 11.32 9.55 9.06
CA SER A 39 11.40 9.22 7.64
C SER A 39 11.82 10.43 6.79
N PRO A 40 12.42 10.20 5.61
CA PRO A 40 12.73 11.28 4.67
C PRO A 40 11.46 12.03 4.26
N THR A 41 11.47 13.36 4.35
CA THR A 41 10.34 14.22 3.97
C THR A 41 9.74 13.91 2.60
N PRO A 42 10.54 13.62 1.54
CA PRO A 42 9.98 13.25 0.24
C PRO A 42 9.12 11.98 0.29
N ALA A 43 9.51 10.98 1.10
CA ALA A 43 8.76 9.74 1.23
C ALA A 43 7.38 9.98 1.87
N LEU A 44 7.31 10.85 2.88
CA LEU A 44 6.03 11.26 3.48
C LEU A 44 5.20 12.06 2.49
N ALA A 45 5.78 13.08 1.87
CA ALA A 45 5.07 13.97 0.95
C ALA A 45 4.46 13.17 -0.22
N PHE A 46 5.26 12.38 -0.92
CA PHE A 46 4.78 11.58 -2.05
C PHE A 46 3.86 10.45 -1.59
N GLY A 47 4.18 9.76 -0.50
CA GLY A 47 3.35 8.69 0.05
C GLY A 47 1.93 9.16 0.37
N PHE A 48 1.79 10.23 1.16
CA PHE A 48 0.48 10.77 1.51
C PHE A 48 -0.22 11.47 0.33
N SER A 49 0.53 12.11 -0.58
CA SER A 49 -0.07 12.67 -1.80
C SER A 49 -0.72 11.58 -2.67
N GLY A 50 -0.11 10.39 -2.71
CA GLY A 50 -0.64 9.24 -3.43
C GLY A 50 -1.98 8.74 -2.87
N LEU A 51 -2.33 9.08 -1.64
CA LEU A 51 -3.61 8.71 -1.02
C LEU A 51 -4.76 9.64 -1.45
N ILE A 52 -4.46 10.84 -1.97
CA ILE A 52 -5.45 11.85 -2.30
C ILE A 52 -6.52 11.33 -3.28
N PRO A 53 -6.18 10.69 -4.41
CA PRO A 53 -7.20 10.23 -5.35
C PRO A 53 -8.09 9.12 -4.77
N ILE A 54 -7.53 8.26 -3.91
CA ILE A 54 -8.30 7.21 -3.22
C ILE A 54 -9.28 7.86 -2.25
N ALA A 55 -8.80 8.76 -1.38
CA ALA A 55 -9.60 9.41 -0.35
C ALA A 55 -10.63 10.41 -0.89
N ALA A 56 -10.36 11.04 -2.03
CA ALA A 56 -11.27 12.02 -2.65
C ALA A 56 -12.59 11.37 -3.09
N ALA A 57 -12.55 10.15 -3.63
CA ALA A 57 -13.75 9.47 -4.14
C ALA A 57 -14.90 9.34 -3.12
N PRO A 58 -14.72 8.75 -1.92
CA PRO A 58 -15.80 8.65 -0.95
C PRO A 58 -16.23 10.02 -0.42
N VAL A 59 -15.31 10.99 -0.31
CA VAL A 59 -15.67 12.36 0.11
C VAL A 59 -16.60 13.01 -0.92
N LEU A 60 -16.32 12.87 -2.22
CA LEU A 60 -17.16 13.39 -3.30
C LEU A 60 -18.53 12.71 -3.34
N MET A 61 -18.60 11.39 -3.11
CA MET A 61 -19.87 10.67 -3.05
C MET A 61 -20.73 11.11 -1.87
N ILE A 62 -20.13 11.25 -0.68
CA ILE A 62 -20.82 11.73 0.51
C ILE A 62 -21.29 13.18 0.30
N ALA A 63 -20.45 14.05 -0.26
CA ALA A 63 -20.78 15.46 -0.49
C ALA A 63 -21.86 15.66 -1.56
N SER A 64 -21.88 14.83 -2.60
CA SER A 64 -22.92 14.86 -3.64
C SER A 64 -24.22 14.17 -3.23
N GLY A 65 -24.20 13.36 -2.16
CA GLY A 65 -25.36 12.60 -1.70
C GLY A 65 -25.79 11.48 -2.67
N GLY A 66 -24.89 11.05 -3.55
CA GLY A 66 -25.20 10.06 -4.59
C GLY A 66 -24.01 9.18 -4.94
N PHE A 67 -24.31 8.01 -5.48
CA PHE A 67 -23.31 7.07 -5.97
C PHE A 67 -23.07 7.36 -7.46
N ASP A 68 -21.85 7.78 -7.79
CA ASP A 68 -21.40 7.92 -9.17
C ASP A 68 -20.50 6.71 -9.53
N PRO A 69 -20.96 5.78 -10.39
CA PRO A 69 -20.16 4.63 -10.81
C PRO A 69 -18.81 5.02 -11.42
N SER A 70 -18.73 6.15 -12.12
CA SER A 70 -17.50 6.61 -12.79
C SER A 70 -16.42 6.98 -11.78
N ILE A 71 -16.81 7.64 -10.69
CA ILE A 71 -15.90 7.98 -9.58
C ILE A 71 -15.46 6.70 -8.86
N ALA A 72 -16.38 5.76 -8.66
CA ALA A 72 -16.12 4.47 -8.03
C ALA A 72 -15.10 3.64 -8.83
N ASP A 73 -15.31 3.54 -10.15
CA ASP A 73 -14.42 2.82 -11.06
C ASP A 73 -13.04 3.49 -11.13
N THR A 74 -13.00 4.82 -11.14
CA THR A 74 -11.73 5.56 -11.10
C THR A 74 -10.96 5.28 -9.80
N GLN A 75 -11.65 5.23 -8.67
CA GLN A 75 -11.05 4.88 -7.38
C GLN A 75 -10.49 3.45 -7.39
N LEU A 76 -11.26 2.50 -7.94
CA LEU A 76 -10.85 1.10 -8.07
C LEU A 76 -9.59 0.97 -8.93
N VAL A 77 -9.59 1.57 -10.13
CA VAL A 77 -8.45 1.53 -11.05
C VAL A 77 -7.22 2.16 -10.41
N TYR A 78 -7.37 3.31 -9.75
CA TYR A 78 -6.25 3.94 -9.06
C TYR A 78 -5.73 3.08 -7.89
N GLY A 79 -6.61 2.44 -7.13
CA GLY A 79 -6.23 1.46 -6.11
C GLY A 79 -5.44 0.28 -6.67
N ALA A 80 -5.83 -0.23 -7.85
CA ALA A 80 -5.12 -1.27 -8.58
C ALA A 80 -3.73 -0.82 -9.07
N VAL A 81 -3.60 0.44 -9.53
CA VAL A 81 -2.31 1.05 -9.88
C VAL A 81 -1.37 1.11 -8.67
N VAL A 82 -1.87 1.58 -7.52
CA VAL A 82 -1.11 1.61 -6.27
C VAL A 82 -0.68 0.22 -5.86
N LEU A 83 -1.58 -0.76 -5.89
CA LEU A 83 -1.28 -2.16 -5.57
C LEU A 83 -0.17 -2.72 -6.47
N SER A 84 -0.22 -2.43 -7.76
CA SER A 84 0.80 -2.84 -8.73
C SER A 84 2.16 -2.20 -8.44
N PHE A 85 2.18 -0.92 -8.05
CA PHE A 85 3.40 -0.22 -7.63
C PHE A 85 4.08 -0.88 -6.42
N LEU A 86 3.33 -1.44 -5.47
CA LEU A 86 3.90 -2.16 -4.32
C LEU A 86 4.75 -3.36 -4.76
N GLY A 87 4.36 -4.05 -5.84
CA GLY A 87 5.16 -5.10 -6.46
C GLY A 87 6.53 -4.59 -6.89
N GLY A 88 6.58 -3.44 -7.59
CA GLY A 88 7.82 -2.82 -8.06
C GLY A 88 8.79 -2.42 -6.93
N VAL A 89 8.27 -2.07 -5.76
CA VAL A 89 9.12 -1.74 -4.59
C VAL A 89 9.95 -2.95 -4.13
N ARG A 90 9.42 -4.17 -4.27
CA ARG A 90 10.15 -5.40 -3.94
C ARG A 90 11.37 -5.59 -4.85
N TRP A 91 11.27 -5.25 -6.13
CA TRP A 91 12.44 -5.21 -7.03
C TRP A 91 13.47 -4.20 -6.54
N GLY A 92 13.03 -2.97 -6.23
CA GLY A 92 13.93 -1.91 -5.76
C GLY A 92 14.71 -2.27 -4.48
N PHE A 93 14.14 -3.11 -3.61
CA PHE A 93 14.81 -3.56 -2.39
C PHE A 93 15.73 -4.77 -2.59
N THR A 94 15.42 -5.65 -3.54
CA THR A 94 16.15 -6.92 -3.72
C THR A 94 17.37 -6.79 -4.63
N LEU A 95 17.34 -5.84 -5.58
CA LEU A 95 18.40 -5.64 -6.58
C LEU A 95 19.76 -5.14 -6.05
N PRO A 96 19.84 -4.27 -5.00
CA PRO A 96 21.14 -3.80 -4.52
C PRO A 96 22.04 -4.94 -4.04
N GLU A 97 23.34 -4.86 -4.35
CA GLU A 97 24.32 -5.83 -3.86
C GLU A 97 24.38 -5.83 -2.33
N GLY A 98 24.34 -7.01 -1.71
CA GLY A 98 24.32 -7.14 -0.25
C GLY A 98 22.96 -6.83 0.38
N SER A 99 21.87 -6.78 -0.39
CA SER A 99 20.52 -6.64 0.13
C SER A 99 20.18 -7.73 1.17
N SER A 100 19.43 -7.37 2.21
CA SER A 100 18.94 -8.33 3.21
C SER A 100 18.00 -9.38 2.62
N GLN A 101 17.52 -9.17 1.38
CA GLN A 101 16.58 -10.03 0.67
C GLN A 101 17.13 -10.26 -0.75
N PRO A 102 17.74 -11.42 -1.04
CA PRO A 102 18.32 -11.66 -2.35
C PRO A 102 17.24 -11.76 -3.43
N PRO A 103 17.59 -11.55 -4.71
CA PRO A 103 16.69 -11.72 -5.85
C PRO A 103 16.44 -13.21 -6.14
N ASP A 104 15.80 -13.91 -5.20
CA ASP A 104 15.40 -15.30 -5.33
C ASP A 104 13.99 -15.44 -5.92
N TRP A 105 13.63 -16.66 -6.31
CA TRP A 105 12.31 -16.99 -6.87
C TRP A 105 11.15 -16.59 -5.97
N HIS A 106 11.35 -16.60 -4.66
CA HIS A 106 10.32 -16.29 -3.67
C HIS A 106 10.07 -14.77 -3.59
N ASN A 107 11.12 -13.98 -3.50
CA ASN A 107 11.03 -12.51 -3.40
C ASN A 107 10.58 -11.89 -4.72
N LEU A 108 11.08 -12.39 -5.85
CA LEU A 108 10.64 -11.95 -7.18
C LEU A 108 9.24 -12.48 -7.52
N GLY A 109 8.92 -13.71 -7.11
CA GLY A 109 7.58 -14.27 -7.26
C GLY A 109 6.54 -13.45 -6.52
N TYR A 110 6.79 -13.08 -5.27
CA TYR A 110 5.91 -12.19 -4.52
C TYR A 110 5.77 -10.80 -5.11
N SER A 111 6.79 -10.30 -5.80
CA SER A 111 6.68 -9.01 -6.49
C SER A 111 5.62 -9.02 -7.59
N MET A 112 5.37 -10.20 -8.19
CA MET A 112 4.36 -10.36 -9.25
C MET A 112 2.95 -10.58 -8.70
N THR A 113 2.81 -10.99 -7.44
CA THR A 113 1.49 -11.23 -6.83
C THR A 113 0.60 -9.98 -6.81
N PRO A 114 1.05 -8.79 -6.33
CA PRO A 114 0.19 -7.61 -6.28
C PRO A 114 -0.30 -7.12 -7.65
N PRO A 115 0.54 -6.99 -8.70
CA PRO A 115 0.07 -6.63 -10.04
C PRO A 115 -0.95 -7.61 -10.62
N LEU A 116 -0.79 -8.92 -10.38
CA LEU A 116 -1.74 -9.92 -10.85
C LEU A 116 -3.10 -9.81 -10.12
N ILE A 117 -3.09 -9.59 -8.81
CA ILE A 117 -4.31 -9.35 -8.04
C ILE A 117 -5.00 -8.06 -8.51
N ALA A 118 -4.23 -7.00 -8.73
CA ALA A 118 -4.74 -5.73 -9.24
C ALA A 118 -5.41 -5.91 -10.61
N TRP A 119 -4.77 -6.63 -11.52
CA TRP A 119 -5.30 -6.94 -12.84
C TRP A 119 -6.59 -7.76 -12.79
N LEU A 120 -6.66 -8.80 -11.95
CA LEU A 120 -7.88 -9.56 -11.75
C LEU A 120 -8.99 -8.71 -11.12
N GLY A 121 -8.65 -7.79 -10.22
CA GLY A 121 -9.59 -6.89 -9.58
C GLY A 121 -10.28 -5.95 -10.56
N ILE A 122 -9.55 -5.36 -11.51
CA ILE A 122 -10.13 -4.45 -12.50
C ILE A 122 -10.94 -5.17 -13.59
N LEU A 123 -10.67 -6.47 -13.84
CA LEU A 123 -11.44 -7.27 -14.80
C LEU A 123 -12.75 -7.80 -14.21
N ALA A 124 -12.84 -7.88 -12.88
CA ALA A 124 -14.02 -8.35 -12.18
C ALA A 124 -15.11 -7.26 -12.12
N PRO A 125 -16.38 -7.64 -11.92
CA PRO A 125 -17.44 -6.68 -11.61
C PRO A 125 -17.06 -5.83 -10.39
N TYR A 126 -17.44 -4.55 -10.38
CA TYR A 126 -17.05 -3.56 -9.36
C TYR A 126 -17.06 -4.10 -7.91
N SER A 127 -18.15 -4.75 -7.48
CA SER A 127 -18.26 -5.26 -6.10
C SER A 127 -17.18 -6.29 -5.77
N VAL A 128 -16.87 -7.19 -6.72
CA VAL A 128 -15.81 -8.19 -6.54
C VAL A 128 -14.44 -7.52 -6.66
N GLY A 129 -14.28 -6.62 -7.65
CA GLY A 129 -13.04 -5.92 -7.91
C GLY A 129 -12.53 -5.10 -6.72
N VAL A 130 -13.41 -4.33 -6.07
CA VAL A 130 -13.07 -3.55 -4.87
C VAL A 130 -12.61 -4.45 -3.74
N VAL A 131 -13.32 -5.56 -3.47
CA VAL A 131 -12.93 -6.52 -2.43
C VAL A 131 -11.58 -7.17 -2.76
N THR A 132 -11.35 -7.51 -4.03
CA THR A 132 -10.07 -8.07 -4.50
C THR A 132 -8.93 -7.07 -4.31
N VAL A 133 -9.11 -5.80 -4.64
CA VAL A 133 -8.08 -4.76 -4.46
C VAL A 133 -7.85 -4.47 -2.98
N ILE A 134 -8.89 -4.41 -2.15
CA ILE A 134 -8.77 -4.27 -0.68
C ILE A 134 -7.97 -5.44 -0.10
N ALA A 135 -8.30 -6.68 -0.48
CA ALA A 135 -7.59 -7.87 -0.04
C ALA A 135 -6.13 -7.86 -0.50
N GLY A 136 -5.88 -7.46 -1.75
CA GLY A 136 -4.53 -7.30 -2.30
C GLY A 136 -3.69 -6.27 -1.57
N LEU A 137 -4.26 -5.09 -1.28
CA LEU A 137 -3.60 -4.04 -0.50
C LEU A 137 -3.29 -4.51 0.92
N GLY A 138 -4.25 -5.17 1.58
CA GLY A 138 -4.05 -5.76 2.91
C GLY A 138 -2.97 -6.83 2.91
N PHE A 139 -2.96 -7.72 1.91
CA PHE A 139 -1.94 -8.75 1.75
C PHE A 139 -0.56 -8.13 1.53
N ALA A 140 -0.43 -7.20 0.58
CA ALA A 140 0.85 -6.51 0.32
C ALA A 140 1.36 -5.76 1.55
N GLY A 141 0.47 -5.03 2.24
CA GLY A 141 0.81 -4.31 3.48
C GLY A 141 1.24 -5.25 4.61
N TYR A 142 0.57 -6.40 4.78
CA TYR A 142 0.97 -7.41 5.76
C TYR A 142 2.36 -7.99 5.43
N MET A 143 2.60 -8.33 4.16
CA MET A 143 3.88 -8.85 3.71
C MET A 143 5.01 -7.83 3.92
N ASP A 144 4.78 -6.55 3.64
CA ASP A 144 5.75 -5.48 3.89
C ASP A 144 6.08 -5.32 5.39
N LEU A 145 5.11 -5.55 6.28
CA LEU A 145 5.33 -5.49 7.73
C LEU A 145 6.10 -6.69 8.26
N ALA A 146 5.76 -7.89 7.77
CA ALA A 146 6.39 -9.15 8.14
C ALA A 146 7.81 -9.30 7.56
N MET A 147 8.13 -8.52 6.53
CA MET A 147 9.42 -8.54 5.87
C MET A 147 10.54 -8.04 6.76
N TRP A 148 11.67 -8.75 6.70
CA TRP A 148 12.89 -8.41 7.40
C TRP A 148 13.83 -7.63 6.47
N GLY A 149 14.53 -6.65 7.03
CA GLY A 149 15.40 -5.72 6.32
C GLY A 149 14.75 -4.38 6.00
N TYR A 150 13.43 -4.23 6.14
CA TYR A 150 12.77 -2.94 5.97
C TYR A 150 13.00 -2.05 7.20
N PRO A 151 13.41 -0.79 7.00
CA PRO A 151 13.54 0.12 8.13
C PRO A 151 12.16 0.38 8.74
N ASN A 152 12.10 0.43 10.06
CA ASN A 152 10.83 0.56 10.80
C ASN A 152 9.98 1.77 10.37
N TRP A 153 10.60 2.90 9.99
CA TRP A 153 9.87 4.06 9.48
C TRP A 153 9.11 3.74 8.19
N PHE A 154 9.66 2.88 7.33
CA PHE A 154 9.03 2.47 6.08
C PHE A 154 7.86 1.52 6.34
N LYS A 155 8.02 0.61 7.30
CA LYS A 155 6.95 -0.26 7.79
C LYS A 155 5.77 0.54 8.34
N GLY A 156 6.05 1.53 9.19
CA GLY A 156 5.04 2.44 9.71
C GLY A 156 4.30 3.18 8.58
N LEU A 157 5.06 3.71 7.61
CA LEU A 157 4.50 4.43 6.47
C LEU A 157 3.58 3.52 5.65
N ARG A 158 4.02 2.30 5.34
CA ARG A 158 3.23 1.31 4.61
C ARG A 158 1.94 0.96 5.32
N PHE A 159 1.98 0.78 6.64
CA PHE A 159 0.78 0.52 7.43
C PHE A 159 -0.23 1.67 7.32
N CYS A 160 0.19 2.92 7.53
CA CYS A 160 -0.70 4.08 7.48
C CYS A 160 -1.30 4.30 6.08
N LEU A 161 -0.50 4.15 5.02
CA LEU A 161 -0.98 4.28 3.64
C LEU A 161 -1.97 3.17 3.28
N THR A 162 -1.66 1.92 3.63
CA THR A 162 -2.55 0.78 3.38
C THR A 162 -3.86 0.93 4.15
N LEU A 163 -3.79 1.31 5.43
CA LEU A 163 -4.96 1.55 6.25
C LEU A 163 -5.85 2.65 5.67
N GLY A 164 -5.25 3.79 5.28
CA GLY A 164 -5.99 4.89 4.66
C GLY A 164 -6.66 4.47 3.34
N ALA A 165 -5.95 3.71 2.50
CA ALA A 165 -6.48 3.25 1.22
C ALA A 165 -7.62 2.24 1.40
N VAL A 166 -7.46 1.26 2.30
CA VAL A 166 -8.47 0.25 2.61
C VAL A 166 -9.72 0.89 3.20
N LEU A 167 -9.57 1.78 4.19
CA LEU A 167 -10.72 2.48 4.78
C LEU A 167 -11.48 3.29 3.74
N SER A 168 -10.78 3.97 2.85
CA SER A 168 -11.39 4.78 1.82
C SER A 168 -12.13 3.97 0.75
N LEU A 169 -11.54 2.85 0.29
CA LEU A 169 -12.21 1.91 -0.62
C LEU A 169 -13.42 1.25 0.05
N TRP A 170 -13.28 0.88 1.33
CA TRP A 170 -14.36 0.30 2.12
C TRP A 170 -15.54 1.27 2.27
N THR A 171 -15.27 2.55 2.57
CA THR A 171 -16.32 3.57 2.66
C THR A 171 -17.08 3.71 1.35
N CYS A 172 -16.38 3.77 0.21
CA CYS A 172 -17.04 3.85 -1.11
C CYS A 172 -17.87 2.58 -1.42
N PHE A 173 -17.35 1.41 -1.06
CA PHE A 173 -18.08 0.15 -1.17
C PHE A 173 -19.37 0.19 -0.36
N VAL A 174 -19.33 0.63 0.91
CA VAL A 174 -20.52 0.77 1.77
C VAL A 174 -21.50 1.81 1.21
N CYS A 175 -21.02 2.95 0.69
CA CYS A 175 -21.88 3.95 0.07
C CYS A 175 -22.73 3.35 -1.07
N LYS A 176 -22.15 2.45 -1.87
CA LYS A 176 -22.90 1.73 -2.89
C LYS A 176 -24.05 0.91 -2.29
N PHE A 177 -23.78 0.06 -1.28
CA PHE A 177 -24.82 -0.79 -0.68
C PHE A 177 -25.94 0.02 -0.06
N VAL A 178 -25.61 1.08 0.69
CA VAL A 178 -26.62 1.92 1.34
C VAL A 178 -27.52 2.62 0.32
N LEU A 179 -26.94 3.10 -0.79
CA LEU A 179 -27.71 3.79 -1.82
C LEU A 179 -28.52 2.84 -2.70
N ASP A 180 -28.05 1.61 -2.92
CA ASP A 180 -28.81 0.56 -3.58
C ASP A 180 -30.07 0.20 -2.75
N GLU A 181 -29.97 0.11 -1.41
CA GLU A 181 -31.15 -0.12 -0.54
C GLU A 181 -32.19 1.01 -0.63
N ILE A 182 -31.76 2.28 -0.56
CA ILE A 182 -32.66 3.45 -0.66
C ILE A 182 -33.39 3.46 -2.00
N LYS A 183 -32.71 3.08 -3.09
CA LYS A 183 -33.28 3.02 -4.42
C LYS A 183 -34.38 1.96 -4.51
N GLU A 184 -34.16 0.79 -3.93
CA GLU A 184 -35.16 -0.29 -3.90
C GLU A 184 -36.41 0.10 -3.11
N GLU A 185 -36.26 0.71 -1.93
CA GLU A 185 -37.39 1.19 -1.14
C GLU A 185 -38.21 2.25 -1.90
N GLY A 186 -37.54 3.16 -2.61
CA GLY A 186 -38.20 4.19 -3.42
C GLY A 186 -38.98 3.65 -4.62
N GLU A 187 -38.56 2.53 -5.21
CA GLU A 187 -39.32 1.85 -6.28
C GLU A 187 -40.52 1.06 -5.75
N VAL A 188 -40.41 0.47 -4.57
CA VAL A 188 -41.52 -0.25 -3.91
C VAL A 188 -42.65 0.71 -3.51
N VAL A 189 -42.33 1.89 -2.98
CA VAL A 189 -43.34 2.91 -2.60
C VAL A 189 -44.08 3.48 -3.81
N LYS A 190 -43.50 3.42 -5.01
CA LYS A 190 -44.12 3.94 -6.25
C LYS A 190 -45.02 2.92 -6.97
N LYS A 191 -45.00 1.65 -6.59
CA LYS A 191 -45.84 0.59 -7.15
C LYS A 191 -47.09 0.38 -6.31
#